data_AF-Q092B7-F1
#
_entry.id   AF-Q092B7-F1
#
_cell.length_a   1.000
_cell.length_b   1.000
_cell.length_c   1.000
_cell.angle_alpha   90.00
_cell.angle_beta   90.00
_cell.angle_gamma   90.00
#
_symmetry.space_group_name_H-M   'P 1'
#
loop_
_entity.id
_entity.type
_entity.pdbx_description
1 polymer ?
#
loop_
_entity_poly.entity_id
_entity_poly.type
_entity_poly.pdbx_seq_one_letter_code
_entity_poly.pdbx_strand_id
1 'polypeptide(L)'
;MPSPEPTKQSHLPLPVKRVPFLTRVRLRNYRSIAACDVRLGPLNFLVGPNGAGKSNFLDALRLITDALRTSLDHALRDRGGVHQVRRRSSGHPTHFGIRLELQLPEGVPGHFSFEVGARSHGDYAVQREECLVGNVSYLVKEGQVVASQGISVAPPAAKDRLYLVNAAGLPEFRPLFDVLSSMGFYNLNPDTIRALQAPDKGELLARDGSNLSSVLERLGKLLDGSTSLRIKEYLSRIVPGLEGDAQVLVTSHSPELLDAPEISNAEIIPVMAEQGKTLIGTLDEATRETLRDRLYTAGELLKANQLAPDLDSIPAPAQLQLFDLEPQ
;
A
#
# COMPACT_ATOMS: atom_id res chain seq x y z
N MET A 1 -34.33 -27.33 43.44
CA MET A 1 -33.72 -26.37 42.49
C MET A 1 -32.32 -26.87 42.17
N PRO A 2 -32.00 -27.23 40.93
CA PRO A 2 -30.62 -27.55 40.55
C PRO A 2 -29.88 -26.26 40.15
N SER A 3 -28.65 -26.14 40.61
CA SER A 3 -27.70 -25.05 40.35
C SER A 3 -27.33 -24.95 38.86
N PRO A 4 -27.04 -23.76 38.31
CA PRO A 4 -26.64 -23.61 36.91
C PRO A 4 -25.17 -24.03 36.70
N GLU A 5 -24.93 -24.84 35.68
CA GLU A 5 -23.60 -25.20 35.19
C GLU A 5 -22.85 -23.98 34.64
N PRO A 6 -21.50 -23.90 34.78
CA PRO A 6 -20.71 -22.81 34.24
C PRO A 6 -20.65 -22.91 32.71
N THR A 7 -21.15 -21.86 32.05
CA THR A 7 -21.14 -21.71 30.60
C THR A 7 -19.70 -21.71 30.08
N LYS A 8 -19.34 -22.71 29.27
CA LYS A 8 -18.06 -22.75 28.55
C LYS A 8 -17.97 -21.51 27.66
N GLN A 9 -17.12 -20.57 28.04
CA GLN A 9 -16.71 -19.48 27.16
C GLN A 9 -16.01 -20.09 25.94
N SER A 10 -16.66 -20.01 24.79
CA SER A 10 -16.07 -20.36 23.50
C SER A 10 -14.93 -19.38 23.22
N HIS A 11 -13.70 -19.79 23.51
CA HIS A 11 -12.52 -19.12 22.99
C HIS A 11 -12.62 -19.10 21.45
N LEU A 12 -12.84 -17.93 20.85
CA LEU A 12 -12.70 -17.77 19.41
C LEU A 12 -11.28 -18.25 19.03
N PRO A 13 -11.13 -19.11 18.01
CA PRO A 13 -9.80 -19.49 17.55
C PRO A 13 -9.04 -18.23 17.11
N LEU A 14 -7.78 -18.12 17.54
CA LEU A 14 -6.87 -17.06 17.12
C LEU A 14 -6.87 -16.98 15.58
N PRO A 15 -6.95 -15.77 14.99
CA PRO A 15 -7.00 -15.64 13.54
C PRO A 15 -5.74 -16.28 12.93
N VAL A 16 -5.95 -17.27 12.04
CA VAL A 16 -4.90 -17.89 11.24
C VAL A 16 -4.04 -16.78 10.63
N LYS A 17 -2.71 -16.87 10.78
CA LYS A 17 -1.76 -15.86 10.30
C LYS A 17 -1.77 -15.86 8.76
N ARG A 18 -2.61 -15.00 8.16
CA ARG A 18 -2.84 -14.94 6.71
C ARG A 18 -1.66 -14.27 5.99
N VAL A 19 -1.34 -14.75 4.80
CA VAL A 19 -0.27 -14.16 3.97
C VAL A 19 -0.84 -12.95 3.22
N PRO A 20 -0.24 -11.76 3.34
CA PRO A 20 -0.70 -10.58 2.62
C PRO A 20 -0.43 -10.70 1.11
N PHE A 21 -1.34 -10.16 0.29
CA PHE A 21 -1.14 -10.09 -1.16
C PHE A 21 0.06 -9.22 -1.51
N LEU A 22 0.17 -8.00 -0.97
CA LEU A 22 1.32 -7.14 -1.15
C LEU A 22 2.25 -7.34 0.04
N THR A 23 3.37 -8.03 -0.15
CA THR A 23 4.27 -8.44 0.95
C THR A 23 5.38 -7.43 1.19
N ARG A 24 5.80 -6.70 0.15
CA ARG A 24 6.88 -5.71 0.23
C ARG A 24 6.72 -4.60 -0.79
N VAL A 25 7.08 -3.39 -0.38
CA VAL A 25 7.10 -2.19 -1.23
C VAL A 25 8.48 -1.56 -1.15
N ARG A 26 9.12 -1.38 -2.31
CA ARG A 26 10.35 -0.60 -2.43
C ARG A 26 10.10 0.60 -3.33
N LEU A 27 10.44 1.78 -2.84
CA LEU A 27 10.31 3.03 -3.59
C LEU A 27 11.67 3.70 -3.71
N ARG A 28 11.97 4.26 -4.88
CA ARG A 28 13.18 5.05 -5.12
C ARG A 28 12.79 6.40 -5.73
N ASN A 29 13.26 7.49 -5.13
CA ASN A 29 13.10 8.87 -5.59
C ASN A 29 11.63 9.27 -5.91
N TYR A 30 10.68 8.82 -5.10
CA TYR A 30 9.26 9.14 -5.26
C TYR A 30 8.85 10.29 -4.33
N ARG A 31 8.52 11.46 -4.88
CA ARG A 31 8.17 12.68 -4.13
C ARG A 31 9.18 12.98 -3.01
N SER A 32 8.76 12.99 -1.74
CA SER A 32 9.65 13.21 -0.60
C SER A 32 10.47 11.97 -0.19
N ILE A 33 10.15 10.79 -0.71
CA ILE A 33 10.78 9.50 -0.38
C ILE A 33 12.00 9.31 -1.26
N ALA A 34 13.19 9.34 -0.65
CA ALA A 34 14.45 9.09 -1.37
C ALA A 34 14.61 7.59 -1.66
N ALA A 35 14.41 6.77 -0.63
CA ALA A 35 14.36 5.33 -0.73
C ALA A 35 13.53 4.78 0.42
N CYS A 36 12.84 3.67 0.17
CA CYS A 36 12.31 2.86 1.24
C CYS A 36 12.25 1.39 0.85
N ASP A 37 12.20 0.55 1.86
CA ASP A 37 11.98 -0.87 1.74
C ASP A 37 11.12 -1.34 2.92
N VAL A 38 9.83 -1.53 2.65
CA VAL A 38 8.82 -1.75 3.68
C VAL A 38 8.17 -3.11 3.45
N ARG A 39 8.24 -4.00 4.44
CA ARG A 39 7.45 -5.23 4.47
C ARG A 39 6.07 -4.93 5.01
N LEU A 40 5.04 -5.51 4.38
CA LEU A 40 3.66 -5.29 4.76
C LEU A 40 3.04 -6.60 5.27
N GLY A 41 2.29 -6.48 6.36
CA GLY A 41 1.39 -7.49 6.88
C GLY A 41 -0.04 -7.36 6.31
N PRO A 42 -0.97 -8.21 6.75
CA PRO A 42 -2.39 -8.12 6.41
C PRO A 42 -3.06 -6.81 6.85
N LEU A 43 -2.55 -6.20 7.91
CA LEU A 43 -2.94 -4.88 8.40
C LEU A 43 -1.67 -4.09 8.69
N ASN A 44 -1.60 -2.83 8.27
CA ASN A 44 -0.50 -1.96 8.65
C ASN A 44 -0.98 -0.53 8.86
N PHE A 45 -0.36 0.15 9.81
CA PHE A 45 -0.60 1.52 10.19
C PHE A 45 0.67 2.33 9.89
N LEU A 46 0.60 3.20 8.88
CA LEU A 46 1.60 4.24 8.70
C LEU A 46 1.33 5.36 9.70
N VAL A 47 2.28 5.59 10.58
CA VAL A 47 2.14 6.49 11.74
C VAL A 47 3.23 7.54 11.73
N GLY A 48 2.87 8.78 12.05
CA GLY A 48 3.83 9.88 12.15
C GLY A 48 3.16 11.24 12.04
N PRO A 49 3.93 12.34 12.17
CA PRO A 49 3.38 13.68 12.13
C PRO A 49 2.77 14.05 10.77
N ASN A 50 1.97 15.12 10.76
CA ASN A 50 1.45 15.69 9.51
C ASN A 50 2.60 16.16 8.62
N GLY A 51 2.50 15.92 7.32
CA GLY A 51 3.57 16.24 6.37
C GLY A 51 4.76 15.27 6.36
N ALA A 52 4.76 14.21 7.18
CA ALA A 52 5.85 13.22 7.19
C ALA A 52 6.05 12.46 5.87
N GLY A 53 5.02 12.42 5.00
CA GLY A 53 5.06 11.73 3.70
C GLY A 53 4.29 10.41 3.64
N LYS A 54 3.49 10.09 4.66
CA LYS A 54 2.57 8.92 4.66
C LYS A 54 1.71 8.84 3.40
N SER A 55 1.11 9.97 3.01
CA SER A 55 0.29 10.08 1.80
C SER A 55 1.11 9.89 0.52
N ASN A 56 2.41 10.19 0.52
CA ASN A 56 3.28 9.95 -0.65
C ASN A 56 3.56 8.46 -0.83
N PHE A 57 3.67 7.69 0.26
CA PHE A 57 3.78 6.23 0.20
C PHE A 57 2.51 5.61 -0.39
N LEU A 58 1.33 6.01 0.11
CA LEU A 58 0.04 5.56 -0.46
C LEU A 58 -0.14 6.00 -1.91
N ASP A 59 0.26 7.22 -2.24
CA ASP A 59 0.18 7.76 -3.60
C ASP A 59 1.02 6.98 -4.60
N ALA A 60 2.17 6.44 -4.17
CA ALA A 60 3.01 5.59 -5.01
C ALA A 60 2.30 4.29 -5.42
N LEU A 61 1.56 3.66 -4.49
CA LEU A 61 0.75 2.49 -4.80
C LEU A 61 -0.44 2.88 -5.68
N ARG A 62 -1.09 4.01 -5.40
CA ARG A 62 -2.20 4.52 -6.19
C ARG A 62 -1.79 4.84 -7.64
N LEU A 63 -0.57 5.34 -7.85
CA LEU A 63 -0.03 5.62 -9.19
C LEU A 63 -0.06 4.36 -10.06
N ILE A 64 0.27 3.20 -9.50
CA ILE A 64 0.28 1.93 -10.23
C ILE A 64 -1.13 1.58 -10.66
N THR A 65 -2.09 1.62 -9.73
CA THR A 65 -3.50 1.35 -10.03
C THR A 65 -4.06 2.30 -11.08
N ASP A 66 -3.83 3.61 -10.94
CA ASP A 66 -4.27 4.61 -11.90
C ASP A 66 -3.63 4.36 -13.28
N ALA A 67 -2.32 4.05 -13.33
CA ALA A 67 -1.58 3.81 -14.56
C ALA A 67 -2.05 2.55 -15.31
N LEU A 68 -2.41 1.49 -14.58
CA LEU A 68 -2.91 0.25 -15.16
C LEU A 68 -4.38 0.35 -15.60
N ARG A 69 -5.20 1.14 -14.89
CA ARG A 69 -6.63 1.34 -15.23
C ARG A 69 -6.85 2.33 -16.36
N THR A 70 -6.02 3.37 -16.45
CA THR A 70 -6.19 4.46 -17.41
C THR A 70 -5.00 4.52 -18.36
N SER A 71 -3.95 5.24 -18.00
CA SER A 71 -2.64 5.24 -18.62
C SER A 71 -1.63 5.85 -17.66
N LEU A 72 -0.35 5.56 -17.85
CA LEU A 72 0.71 6.19 -17.07
C LEU A 72 0.73 7.71 -17.28
N ASP A 73 0.44 8.21 -18.49
CA ASP A 73 0.40 9.66 -18.77
C ASP A 73 -0.68 10.35 -17.95
N HIS A 74 -1.90 9.82 -17.99
CA HIS A 74 -3.03 10.34 -17.21
C HIS A 74 -2.71 10.32 -15.71
N ALA A 75 -2.22 9.19 -15.20
CA ALA A 75 -1.89 9.04 -13.79
C ALA A 75 -0.77 10.00 -13.33
N LEU A 76 0.20 10.33 -14.18
CA LEU A 76 1.22 11.34 -13.91
C LEU A 76 0.65 12.76 -13.99
N ARG A 77 -0.20 13.07 -14.98
CA ARG A 77 -0.82 14.40 -15.14
C ARG A 77 -1.75 14.76 -14.00
N ASP A 78 -2.53 13.82 -13.50
CA ASP A 78 -3.39 14.01 -12.31
C ASP A 78 -2.59 14.41 -11.06
N ARG A 79 -1.28 14.10 -11.05
CA ARG A 79 -0.33 14.46 -9.99
C ARG A 79 0.44 15.74 -10.28
N GLY A 80 0.10 16.46 -11.35
CA GLY A 80 0.81 17.66 -11.83
C GLY A 80 2.02 17.37 -12.71
N GLY A 81 2.11 16.16 -13.28
CA GLY A 81 3.16 15.72 -14.20
C GLY A 81 4.35 15.02 -13.53
N VAL A 82 5.22 14.43 -14.34
CA VAL A 82 6.37 13.61 -13.89
C VAL A 82 7.33 14.37 -12.97
N HIS A 83 7.40 15.70 -13.09
CA HIS A 83 8.23 16.57 -12.24
C HIS A 83 7.75 16.65 -10.79
N GLN A 84 6.46 16.44 -10.55
CA GLN A 84 5.86 16.43 -9.21
C GLN A 84 5.95 15.07 -8.55
N VAL A 85 6.00 14.01 -9.36
CA VAL A 85 6.08 12.61 -8.90
C VAL A 85 7.51 12.24 -8.55
N ARG A 86 8.50 12.69 -9.33
CA ARG A 86 9.91 12.51 -8.96
C ARG A 86 10.26 13.30 -7.71
N ARG A 87 11.28 12.83 -6.99
CA ARG A 87 11.90 13.61 -5.92
C ARG A 87 12.55 14.87 -6.44
N ARG A 88 12.29 16.00 -5.76
CA ARG A 88 13.02 17.25 -5.97
C ARG A 88 14.35 17.17 -5.22
N SER A 89 15.43 16.87 -5.92
CA SER A 89 16.79 16.88 -5.38
C SER A 89 17.75 17.66 -6.28
N SER A 90 18.79 18.24 -5.68
CA SER A 90 19.82 19.02 -6.36
C SER A 90 20.74 18.19 -7.28
N GLY A 91 20.70 16.86 -7.18
CA GLY A 91 21.47 15.94 -8.01
C GLY A 91 20.59 15.01 -8.86
N HIS A 92 21.18 14.47 -9.93
CA HIS A 92 20.64 13.33 -10.69
C HIS A 92 20.57 12.13 -9.74
N PRO A 93 19.36 11.63 -9.45
CA PRO A 93 18.65 10.87 -10.47
C PRO A 93 17.35 11.55 -10.91
N THR A 94 17.12 11.61 -12.22
CA THR A 94 15.87 12.10 -12.82
C THR A 94 14.77 11.03 -12.88
N HIS A 95 15.04 9.85 -12.31
CA HIS A 95 14.20 8.69 -12.41
C HIS A 95 13.65 8.30 -11.05
N PHE A 96 12.37 7.94 -11.02
CA PHE A 96 11.75 7.30 -9.86
C PHE A 96 11.42 5.85 -10.23
N GLY A 97 11.50 4.98 -9.23
CA GLY A 97 11.26 3.56 -9.42
C GLY A 97 10.41 2.98 -8.29
N ILE A 98 9.61 1.99 -8.65
CA ILE A 98 8.73 1.28 -7.72
C ILE A 98 8.92 -0.21 -7.96
N ARG A 99 9.00 -0.98 -6.87
CA ARG A 99 8.93 -2.44 -6.89
C ARG A 99 7.92 -2.91 -5.85
N LEU A 100 7.04 -3.80 -6.26
CA LEU A 100 6.10 -4.51 -5.43
C LEU A 100 6.44 -6.00 -5.44
N GLU A 101 6.57 -6.61 -4.27
CA GLU A 101 6.60 -8.06 -4.11
C GLU A 101 5.23 -8.53 -3.63
N LEU A 102 4.69 -9.55 -4.29
CA LEU A 102 3.30 -9.94 -4.16
C LEU A 102 3.15 -11.46 -4.01
N GLN A 103 2.05 -11.86 -3.40
CA GLN A 103 1.57 -13.21 -3.29
C GLN A 103 0.21 -13.30 -4.00
N LEU A 104 0.20 -13.92 -5.17
CA LEU A 104 -1.01 -14.11 -5.97
C LEU A 104 -1.85 -15.28 -5.42
N PRO A 105 -3.11 -15.47 -5.89
CA PRO A 105 -3.91 -16.64 -5.54
C PRO A 105 -3.11 -17.95 -5.69
N GLU A 106 -3.47 -18.95 -4.88
CA GLU A 106 -2.79 -20.26 -4.82
C GLU A 106 -1.34 -20.22 -4.30
N GLY A 107 -0.88 -19.07 -3.79
CA GLY A 107 0.47 -18.95 -3.23
C GLY A 107 1.55 -18.82 -4.30
N VAL A 108 1.19 -18.37 -5.50
CA VAL A 108 2.17 -18.06 -6.56
C VAL A 108 2.89 -16.75 -6.21
N PRO A 109 4.23 -16.73 -6.11
CA PRO A 109 4.97 -15.50 -5.88
C PRO A 109 4.94 -14.65 -7.15
N GLY A 110 4.90 -13.34 -6.99
CA GLY A 110 5.08 -12.42 -8.10
C GLY A 110 5.81 -11.15 -7.68
N HIS A 111 6.40 -10.47 -8.64
CA HIS A 111 6.88 -9.11 -8.44
C HIS A 111 6.62 -8.27 -9.67
N PHE A 112 6.42 -6.99 -9.44
CA PHE A 112 6.26 -6.00 -10.48
C PHE A 112 7.13 -4.80 -10.15
N SER A 113 8.01 -4.42 -11.07
CA SER A 113 8.87 -3.25 -10.92
C SER A 113 8.92 -2.43 -12.20
N PHE A 114 8.96 -1.12 -12.04
CA PHE A 114 9.21 -0.21 -13.15
C PHE A 114 9.99 1.01 -12.70
N GLU A 115 10.66 1.64 -13.66
CA GLU A 115 11.37 2.89 -13.50
C GLU A 115 10.95 3.87 -14.61
N VAL A 116 10.58 5.07 -14.20
CA VAL A 116 10.18 6.15 -15.10
C VAL A 116 11.21 7.25 -15.03
N GLY A 117 11.72 7.63 -16.20
CA GLY A 117 12.57 8.79 -16.37
C GLY A 117 11.82 9.96 -16.97
N ALA A 118 12.01 11.15 -16.40
CA ALA A 118 11.50 12.37 -17.01
C ALA A 118 12.38 12.81 -18.19
N ARG A 119 11.73 13.36 -19.21
CA ARG A 119 12.34 13.93 -20.42
C ARG A 119 12.14 15.45 -20.44
N SER A 120 12.67 16.11 -21.47
CA SER A 120 12.45 17.54 -21.72
C SER A 120 10.95 17.87 -21.81
N HIS A 121 10.59 19.12 -21.51
CA HIS A 121 9.22 19.64 -21.66
C HIS A 121 8.11 18.89 -20.90
N GLY A 122 8.45 18.16 -19.83
CA GLY A 122 7.44 17.49 -18.99
C GLY A 122 7.06 16.09 -19.45
N ASP A 123 7.64 15.61 -20.55
CA ASP A 123 7.49 14.25 -21.02
C ASP A 123 8.14 13.24 -20.09
N TYR A 124 7.81 11.96 -20.29
CA TYR A 124 8.40 10.85 -19.56
C TYR A 124 8.68 9.67 -20.50
N ALA A 125 9.44 8.70 -19.99
CA ALA A 125 9.52 7.38 -20.56
C ALA A 125 9.73 6.31 -19.49
N VAL A 126 9.10 5.17 -19.69
CA VAL A 126 9.42 3.94 -18.96
C VAL A 126 10.78 3.45 -19.44
N GLN A 127 11.77 3.53 -18.55
CA GLN A 127 13.16 3.16 -18.83
C GLN A 127 13.35 1.65 -18.70
N ARG A 128 12.75 1.09 -17.66
CA ARG A 128 12.81 -0.34 -17.35
C ARG A 128 11.52 -0.79 -16.71
N GLU A 129 11.07 -1.97 -17.06
CA GLU A 129 9.96 -2.66 -16.42
C GLU A 129 10.26 -4.15 -16.36
N GLU A 130 9.93 -4.75 -15.23
CA GLU A 130 10.18 -6.16 -14.94
C GLU A 130 8.97 -6.74 -14.23
N CYS A 131 8.55 -7.91 -14.67
CA CYS A 131 7.49 -8.65 -14.01
C CYS A 131 7.84 -10.13 -13.97
N LEU A 132 7.51 -10.74 -12.84
CA LEU A 132 7.61 -12.18 -12.63
C LEU A 132 6.30 -12.66 -12.00
N VAL A 133 5.79 -13.77 -12.52
CA VAL A 133 4.65 -14.51 -11.97
C VAL A 133 5.03 -15.98 -11.97
N GLY A 134 5.29 -16.54 -10.79
CA GLY A 134 5.83 -17.89 -10.64
C GLY A 134 7.16 -18.05 -11.38
N ASN A 135 7.15 -18.79 -12.49
CA ASN A 135 8.33 -19.05 -13.33
C ASN A 135 8.30 -18.29 -14.67
N VAL A 136 7.25 -17.49 -14.90
CA VAL A 136 7.06 -16.72 -16.13
C VAL A 136 7.49 -15.29 -15.87
N SER A 137 8.26 -14.70 -16.78
CA SER A 137 8.80 -13.36 -16.58
C SER A 137 9.01 -12.59 -17.87
N TYR A 138 9.09 -11.27 -17.77
CA TYR A 138 9.59 -10.40 -18.81
C TYR A 138 10.46 -9.29 -18.23
N LEU A 139 11.35 -8.78 -19.08
CA LEU A 139 12.11 -7.56 -18.87
C LEU A 139 11.98 -6.68 -20.11
N VAL A 140 11.46 -5.47 -19.91
CA VAL A 140 11.40 -4.42 -20.91
C VAL A 140 12.41 -3.34 -20.57
N LYS A 141 13.23 -2.96 -21.55
CA LYS A 141 14.12 -1.80 -21.46
C LYS A 141 13.82 -0.87 -22.61
N GLU A 142 13.57 0.39 -22.29
CA GLU A 142 13.28 1.43 -23.26
C GLU A 142 12.29 0.99 -24.36
N GLY A 143 11.15 0.40 -23.96
CA GLY A 143 10.10 -0.01 -24.91
C GLY A 143 10.48 -1.19 -25.81
N GLN A 144 11.51 -1.96 -25.46
CA GLN A 144 11.85 -3.23 -26.11
C GLN A 144 11.84 -4.36 -25.08
N VAL A 145 11.22 -5.49 -25.43
CA VAL A 145 11.30 -6.72 -24.62
C VAL A 145 12.69 -7.31 -24.85
N VAL A 146 13.54 -7.25 -23.82
CA VAL A 146 14.95 -7.69 -23.89
C VAL A 146 15.16 -9.08 -23.27
N ALA A 147 14.24 -9.52 -22.42
CA ALA A 147 14.19 -10.89 -21.94
C ALA A 147 12.75 -11.31 -21.68
N SER A 148 12.43 -12.56 -21.94
CA SER A 148 11.15 -13.17 -21.59
C SER A 148 11.34 -14.66 -21.35
N GLN A 149 10.71 -15.19 -20.31
CA GLN A 149 10.72 -16.60 -19.98
C GLN A 149 9.28 -17.10 -19.85
N GLY A 150 8.97 -18.24 -20.45
CA GLY A 150 7.63 -18.83 -20.40
C GLY A 150 6.59 -18.12 -21.28
N ILE A 151 7.01 -17.24 -22.19
CA ILE A 151 6.14 -16.53 -23.14
C ILE A 151 6.53 -16.94 -24.57
N SER A 152 5.58 -17.43 -25.35
CA SER A 152 5.83 -17.85 -26.74
C SER A 152 5.91 -16.68 -27.73
N VAL A 153 5.05 -15.68 -27.56
CA VAL A 153 5.00 -14.47 -28.38
C VAL A 153 4.79 -13.27 -27.48
N ALA A 154 5.80 -12.41 -27.38
CA ALA A 154 5.73 -11.20 -26.60
C ALA A 154 4.95 -10.10 -27.36
N PRO A 155 3.91 -9.50 -26.76
CA PRO A 155 3.28 -8.29 -27.30
C PRO A 155 4.30 -7.16 -27.58
N PRO A 156 3.98 -6.20 -28.45
CA PRO A 156 4.85 -5.05 -28.66
C PRO A 156 4.95 -4.20 -27.40
N ALA A 157 6.16 -3.73 -27.07
CA ALA A 157 6.42 -2.80 -25.99
C ALA A 157 6.50 -1.35 -26.51
N ALA A 158 6.29 -0.38 -25.61
CA ALA A 158 6.38 1.05 -25.91
C ALA A 158 7.00 1.80 -24.74
N LYS A 159 7.60 2.97 -25.00
CA LYS A 159 8.26 3.80 -23.98
C LYS A 159 7.28 4.65 -23.16
N ASP A 160 6.04 4.79 -23.61
CA ASP A 160 5.02 5.72 -23.10
C ASP A 160 3.98 5.07 -22.18
N ARG A 161 4.13 3.79 -21.85
CA ARG A 161 3.16 3.05 -21.03
C ARG A 161 3.84 1.89 -20.32
N LEU A 162 3.20 1.40 -19.27
CA LEU A 162 3.62 0.18 -18.61
C LEU A 162 3.32 -1.02 -19.53
N TYR A 163 4.30 -1.89 -19.73
CA TYR A 163 4.18 -3.07 -20.58
C TYR A 163 3.20 -4.10 -20.01
N LEU A 164 3.01 -4.15 -18.70
CA LEU A 164 2.01 -5.00 -18.04
C LEU A 164 0.60 -4.83 -18.61
N VAL A 165 0.25 -3.64 -19.11
CA VAL A 165 -1.04 -3.40 -19.79
C VAL A 165 -1.19 -4.28 -21.04
N ASN A 166 -0.12 -4.42 -21.83
CA ASN A 166 -0.11 -5.29 -23.01
C ASN A 166 0.07 -6.75 -22.60
N ALA A 167 0.93 -7.02 -21.62
CA ALA A 167 1.19 -8.37 -21.11
C ALA A 167 -0.04 -8.98 -20.43
N ALA A 168 -1.00 -8.19 -19.94
CA ALA A 168 -2.27 -8.67 -19.40
C ALA A 168 -3.16 -9.40 -20.43
N GLY A 169 -2.85 -9.29 -21.73
CA GLY A 169 -3.43 -10.14 -22.77
C GLY A 169 -2.94 -11.59 -22.73
N LEU A 170 -1.83 -11.85 -22.03
CA LEU A 170 -1.30 -13.19 -21.75
C LEU A 170 -1.90 -13.71 -20.44
N PRO A 171 -2.45 -14.94 -20.40
CA PRO A 171 -3.07 -15.50 -19.20
C PRO A 171 -2.16 -15.52 -17.96
N GLU A 172 -0.84 -15.65 -18.17
CA GLU A 172 0.17 -15.76 -17.11
C GLU A 172 0.30 -14.47 -16.30
N PHE A 173 0.15 -13.29 -16.91
CA PHE A 173 0.26 -11.99 -16.23
C PHE A 173 -1.09 -11.40 -15.83
N ARG A 174 -2.18 -11.97 -16.34
CA ARG A 174 -3.53 -11.46 -16.09
C ARG A 174 -3.88 -11.38 -14.60
N PRO A 175 -3.62 -12.40 -13.76
CA PRO A 175 -3.90 -12.31 -12.32
C PRO A 175 -3.19 -11.14 -11.64
N LEU A 176 -1.91 -10.91 -11.97
CA LEU A 176 -1.14 -9.82 -11.38
C LEU A 176 -1.68 -8.44 -11.82
N PHE A 177 -2.06 -8.28 -13.09
CA PHE A 177 -2.75 -7.09 -13.57
C PHE A 177 -4.07 -6.85 -12.84
N ASP A 178 -4.91 -7.88 -12.70
CA ASP A 178 -6.23 -7.76 -12.08
C ASP A 178 -6.11 -7.35 -10.60
N VAL A 179 -5.15 -7.89 -9.85
CA VAL A 179 -5.01 -7.51 -8.42
C VAL A 179 -4.36 -6.13 -8.26
N LEU A 180 -3.33 -5.78 -9.03
CA LEU A 180 -2.74 -4.43 -8.96
C LEU A 180 -3.73 -3.34 -9.38
N SER A 181 -4.55 -3.64 -10.38
CA SER A 181 -5.61 -2.74 -10.81
C SER A 181 -6.81 -2.75 -9.84
N SER A 182 -7.02 -3.75 -8.98
CA SER A 182 -8.16 -3.77 -8.06
C SER A 182 -7.93 -3.02 -6.74
N MET A 183 -6.69 -2.63 -6.42
CA MET A 183 -6.37 -1.92 -5.17
C MET A 183 -7.27 -0.68 -4.95
N GLY A 184 -7.86 -0.59 -3.76
CA GLY A 184 -8.75 0.50 -3.36
C GLY A 184 -8.05 1.53 -2.48
N PHE A 185 -8.26 2.82 -2.76
CA PHE A 185 -7.70 3.93 -1.99
C PHE A 185 -8.83 4.85 -1.50
N TYR A 186 -8.94 4.99 -0.19
CA TYR A 186 -9.99 5.76 0.50
C TYR A 186 -9.37 6.82 1.40
N ASN A 187 -9.93 8.01 1.41
CA ASN A 187 -9.53 9.11 2.28
C ASN A 187 -10.75 9.58 3.07
N LEU A 188 -11.01 8.91 4.19
CA LEU A 188 -12.17 9.18 5.03
C LEU A 188 -11.99 10.53 5.74
N ASN A 189 -12.80 11.51 5.38
CA ASN A 189 -12.76 12.83 6.00
C ASN A 189 -13.89 12.97 7.03
N PRO A 190 -13.59 13.13 8.34
CA PRO A 190 -14.61 13.30 9.38
C PRO A 190 -15.59 14.45 9.14
N ASP A 191 -15.14 15.56 8.54
CA ASP A 191 -16.00 16.72 8.28
C ASP A 191 -16.98 16.43 7.13
N THR A 192 -16.49 15.75 6.10
CA THR A 192 -17.33 15.27 4.98
C THR A 192 -18.33 14.22 5.45
N ILE A 193 -17.93 13.33 6.36
CA ILE A 193 -18.79 12.32 6.98
C ILE A 193 -19.90 12.97 7.84
N ARG A 194 -19.57 14.05 8.57
CA ARG A 194 -20.49 14.74 9.50
C ARG A 194 -21.47 15.68 8.81
N ALA A 195 -21.17 16.13 7.59
CA ALA A 195 -22.06 17.01 6.83
C ALA A 195 -23.40 16.31 6.52
N LEU A 196 -24.49 17.07 6.44
CA LEU A 196 -25.79 16.56 5.99
C LEU A 196 -25.67 16.03 4.56
N GLN A 197 -25.92 14.74 4.39
CA GLN A 197 -25.79 14.06 3.11
C GLN A 197 -27.15 13.93 2.43
N ALA A 198 -27.15 13.98 1.11
CA ALA A 198 -28.32 13.56 0.35
C ALA A 198 -28.52 12.04 0.57
N PRO A 199 -29.77 11.55 0.70
CA PRO A 199 -30.04 10.13 0.84
C PRO A 199 -29.46 9.37 -0.35
N ASP A 200 -28.50 8.50 -0.08
CA ASP A 200 -27.93 7.55 -1.03
C ASP A 200 -28.38 6.13 -0.66
N LYS A 201 -28.40 5.22 -1.64
CA LYS A 201 -28.79 3.82 -1.40
C LYS A 201 -27.84 3.09 -0.44
N GLY A 202 -26.66 3.67 -0.17
CA GLY A 202 -25.68 3.12 0.79
C GLY A 202 -25.18 1.75 0.36
N GLU A 203 -25.03 1.53 -0.95
CA GLU A 203 -24.57 0.25 -1.51
C GLU A 203 -23.05 0.10 -1.48
N LEU A 204 -22.30 1.21 -1.61
CA LEU A 204 -20.83 1.27 -1.64
C LEU A 204 -20.36 2.51 -0.88
N LEU A 205 -19.20 2.50 -0.21
CA LEU A 205 -18.67 3.74 0.36
C LEU A 205 -17.97 4.59 -0.70
N ALA A 206 -18.34 5.87 -0.75
CA ALA A 206 -17.62 6.88 -1.51
C ALA A 206 -16.16 7.01 -1.03
N ARG A 207 -15.24 7.38 -1.93
CA ARG A 207 -13.81 7.50 -1.62
C ARG A 207 -13.52 8.48 -0.47
N ASP A 208 -14.37 9.48 -0.30
CA ASP A 208 -14.30 10.51 0.74
C ASP A 208 -15.11 10.17 1.99
N GLY A 209 -15.86 9.07 1.97
CA GLY A 209 -16.76 8.65 3.04
C GLY A 209 -18.05 9.47 3.13
N SER A 210 -18.39 10.29 2.14
CA SER A 210 -19.59 11.14 2.14
C SER A 210 -20.86 10.35 2.45
N ASN A 211 -21.06 9.17 1.88
CA ASN A 211 -22.26 8.35 2.14
C ASN A 211 -22.15 7.39 3.35
N LEU A 212 -21.22 7.63 4.28
CA LEU A 212 -21.00 6.74 5.43
C LEU A 212 -22.27 6.57 6.29
N SER A 213 -23.07 7.62 6.48
CA SER A 213 -24.29 7.56 7.29
C SER A 213 -25.35 6.60 6.71
N SER A 214 -25.58 6.64 5.40
CA SER A 214 -26.51 5.72 4.72
C SER A 214 -26.00 4.27 4.73
N VAL A 215 -24.69 4.08 4.69
CA VAL A 215 -24.05 2.78 4.88
C VAL A 215 -24.22 2.30 6.33
N LEU A 216 -23.99 3.16 7.34
CA LEU A 216 -24.11 2.84 8.77
C LEU A 216 -25.56 2.57 9.22
N GLU A 217 -26.55 3.31 8.72
CA GLU A 217 -27.97 3.11 9.03
C GLU A 217 -28.47 1.72 8.56
N ARG A 218 -27.94 1.25 7.42
CA ARG A 218 -28.15 -0.12 6.95
C ARG A 218 -27.42 -1.15 7.82
N LEU A 219 -26.27 -0.81 8.38
CA LEU A 219 -25.41 -1.68 9.22
C LEU A 219 -25.91 -1.83 10.67
N GLY A 220 -26.61 -0.83 11.21
CA GLY A 220 -27.09 -0.79 12.61
C GLY A 220 -28.07 -1.90 13.03
N LYS A 221 -28.43 -2.82 12.11
CA LYS A 221 -29.31 -3.95 12.38
C LYS A 221 -28.58 -5.25 12.79
N LEU A 222 -27.23 -5.31 12.80
CA LEU A 222 -26.52 -6.62 12.83
C LEU A 222 -25.21 -6.75 13.65
N LEU A 223 -24.78 -5.81 14.52
CA LEU A 223 -23.39 -5.85 15.05
C LEU A 223 -23.27 -5.97 16.59
N ASP A 224 -22.64 -7.07 17.04
CA ASP A 224 -21.99 -7.28 18.37
C ASP A 224 -20.53 -7.76 18.13
N GLY A 225 -19.49 -7.09 18.68
CA GLY A 225 -18.09 -7.52 18.51
C GLY A 225 -16.98 -6.55 18.97
N SER A 226 -15.71 -6.98 18.96
CA SER A 226 -14.49 -6.21 19.37
C SER A 226 -13.95 -5.26 18.29
N THR A 227 -13.06 -4.32 18.64
CA THR A 227 -12.68 -3.16 17.79
C THR A 227 -11.96 -3.55 16.49
N SER A 228 -11.02 -4.48 16.50
CA SER A 228 -10.31 -4.93 15.28
C SER A 228 -11.20 -5.75 14.34
N LEU A 229 -12.11 -6.56 14.90
CA LEU A 229 -13.16 -7.23 14.15
C LEU A 229 -14.13 -6.22 13.55
N ARG A 230 -14.52 -5.20 14.31
CA ARG A 230 -15.39 -4.11 13.83
C ARG A 230 -14.74 -3.34 12.70
N ILE A 231 -13.47 -2.91 12.81
CA ILE A 231 -12.80 -2.19 11.72
C ILE A 231 -12.74 -3.05 10.45
N LYS A 232 -12.43 -4.34 10.58
CA LYS A 232 -12.40 -5.27 9.44
C LYS A 232 -13.79 -5.52 8.86
N GLU A 233 -14.80 -5.72 9.68
CA GLU A 233 -16.19 -5.95 9.27
C GLU A 233 -16.85 -4.69 8.69
N TYR A 234 -16.49 -3.51 9.23
CA TYR A 234 -16.87 -2.21 8.68
C TYR A 234 -16.22 -2.01 7.32
N LEU A 235 -14.90 -2.15 7.22
CA LEU A 235 -14.17 -1.99 5.96
C LEU A 235 -14.59 -3.05 4.93
N SER A 236 -14.98 -4.24 5.37
CA SER A 236 -15.32 -5.34 4.48
C SER A 236 -16.65 -5.20 3.75
N ARG A 237 -17.54 -4.35 4.25
CA ARG A 237 -18.82 -4.03 3.58
C ARG A 237 -18.83 -2.66 2.90
N ILE A 238 -17.80 -1.85 3.16
CA ILE A 238 -17.54 -0.52 2.59
C ILE A 238 -16.93 -0.61 1.19
N VAL A 239 -16.13 -1.65 0.94
CA VAL A 239 -15.45 -1.92 -0.34
C VAL A 239 -16.08 -3.15 -0.98
N PRO A 240 -16.61 -3.08 -2.22
CA PRO A 240 -17.18 -4.25 -2.88
C PRO A 240 -16.11 -5.31 -3.10
N GLY A 241 -16.41 -6.57 -2.74
CA GLY A 241 -15.48 -7.70 -2.88
C GLY A 241 -14.61 -7.98 -1.66
N LEU A 242 -14.71 -7.20 -0.57
CA LEU A 242 -14.14 -7.61 0.72
C LEU A 242 -15.06 -8.68 1.38
N GLU A 243 -15.17 -9.85 0.79
CA GLU A 243 -15.57 -11.03 1.55
C GLU A 243 -14.33 -11.53 2.29
N GLY A 244 -14.20 -11.17 3.56
CA GLY A 244 -13.33 -11.83 4.52
C GLY A 244 -11.81 -11.70 4.38
N ASP A 245 -11.23 -11.24 3.26
CA ASP A 245 -9.81 -11.51 2.96
C ASP A 245 -8.94 -10.34 2.44
N ALA A 246 -9.36 -9.06 2.53
CA ALA A 246 -8.49 -8.00 2.04
C ALA A 246 -7.42 -7.55 3.04
N GLN A 247 -6.26 -7.24 2.47
CA GLN A 247 -5.18 -6.53 3.12
C GLN A 247 -5.52 -5.04 3.26
N VAL A 248 -5.23 -4.46 4.43
CA VAL A 248 -5.57 -3.07 4.75
C VAL A 248 -4.32 -2.27 5.12
N LEU A 249 -4.21 -1.08 4.54
CA LEU A 249 -3.17 -0.11 4.86
C LEU A 249 -3.82 1.19 5.32
N VAL A 250 -3.53 1.61 6.55
CA VAL A 250 -4.14 2.78 7.19
C VAL A 250 -3.08 3.84 7.43
N THR A 251 -3.35 5.08 7.06
CA THR A 251 -2.57 6.23 7.57
C THR A 251 -3.34 6.85 8.71
N SER A 252 -2.79 6.82 9.92
CA SER A 252 -3.43 7.42 11.10
C SER A 252 -2.53 8.46 11.75
N HIS A 253 -3.17 9.47 12.31
CA HIS A 253 -2.59 10.41 13.27
C HIS A 253 -3.37 10.39 14.60
N SER A 254 -4.33 9.46 14.76
CA SER A 254 -5.10 9.28 16.01
C SER A 254 -4.33 8.37 16.96
N PRO A 255 -3.91 8.88 18.12
CA PRO A 255 -3.30 8.09 19.19
C PRO A 255 -4.24 6.99 19.70
N GLU A 256 -5.53 7.31 19.81
CA GLU A 256 -6.56 6.40 20.35
C GLU A 256 -6.73 5.15 19.49
N LEU A 257 -6.59 5.30 18.17
CA LEU A 257 -6.62 4.15 17.26
C LEU A 257 -5.43 3.22 17.52
N LEU A 258 -4.25 3.77 17.77
CA LEU A 258 -3.00 3.01 17.96
C LEU A 258 -2.92 2.33 19.32
N ASP A 259 -3.65 2.83 20.31
CA ASP A 259 -3.72 2.26 21.65
C ASP A 259 -4.70 1.07 21.75
N ALA A 260 -5.37 0.73 20.65
CA ALA A 260 -6.24 -0.43 20.58
C ALA A 260 -5.42 -1.71 20.87
N PRO A 261 -5.81 -2.54 21.85
CA PRO A 261 -5.03 -3.70 22.31
C PRO A 261 -4.83 -4.77 21.23
N GLU A 262 -5.62 -4.72 20.16
CA GLU A 262 -5.52 -5.62 19.02
C GLU A 262 -4.46 -5.22 17.99
N ILE A 263 -3.87 -4.01 18.09
CA ILE A 263 -2.79 -3.56 17.21
C ILE A 263 -1.46 -4.00 17.80
N SER A 264 -0.72 -4.76 17.00
CA SER A 264 0.62 -5.22 17.35
C SER A 264 1.69 -4.26 16.85
N ASN A 265 2.84 -4.22 17.54
CA ASN A 265 3.98 -3.39 17.15
C ASN A 265 4.48 -3.69 15.73
N ALA A 266 4.26 -4.91 15.22
CA ALA A 266 4.64 -5.31 13.86
C ALA A 266 3.76 -4.69 12.77
N GLU A 267 2.57 -4.19 13.13
CA GLU A 267 1.65 -3.53 12.21
C GLU A 267 1.92 -2.01 12.16
N ILE A 268 2.78 -1.47 13.02
CA ILE A 268 3.12 -0.05 13.06
C ILE A 268 4.35 0.23 12.19
N ILE A 269 4.17 1.10 11.21
CA ILE A 269 5.22 1.57 10.30
C ILE A 269 5.45 3.06 10.58
N PRO A 270 6.50 3.43 11.33
CA PRO A 270 6.81 4.83 11.60
C PRO A 270 7.26 5.56 10.33
N VAL A 271 6.79 6.80 10.21
CA VAL A 271 7.10 7.70 9.11
C VAL A 271 7.45 9.07 9.68
N MET A 272 8.65 9.55 9.37
CA MET A 272 9.12 10.86 9.80
C MET A 272 9.56 11.72 8.61
N ALA A 273 9.56 13.03 8.81
CA ALA A 273 10.21 13.96 7.91
C ALA A 273 11.49 14.49 8.56
N GLU A 274 12.61 14.37 7.85
CA GLU A 274 13.89 14.94 8.25
C GLU A 274 14.51 15.67 7.06
N GLN A 275 14.83 16.96 7.23
CA GLN A 275 15.45 17.80 6.18
C GLN A 275 14.71 17.72 4.82
N GLY A 276 13.38 17.68 4.85
CA GLY A 276 12.55 17.56 3.64
C GLY A 276 12.54 16.18 2.97
N LYS A 277 13.10 15.16 3.63
CA LYS A 277 13.06 13.75 3.21
C LYS A 277 12.07 12.99 4.07
N THR A 278 11.32 12.09 3.45
CA THR A 278 10.53 11.10 4.18
C THR A 278 11.40 9.91 4.53
N LEU A 279 11.43 9.57 5.81
CA LEU A 279 12.02 8.38 6.39
C LEU A 279 10.89 7.43 6.76
N ILE A 280 10.96 6.20 6.27
CA ILE A 280 9.97 5.16 6.54
C ILE A 280 10.71 3.84 6.67
N GLY A 281 10.44 3.11 7.75
CA GLY A 281 11.18 1.90 8.11
C GLY A 281 10.46 1.14 9.21
N THR A 282 11.16 0.21 9.86
CA THR A 282 10.65 -0.47 11.04
C THR A 282 10.77 0.41 12.27
N LEU A 283 10.02 0.13 13.35
CA LEU A 283 10.28 0.75 14.65
C LEU A 283 11.71 0.46 15.11
N ASP A 284 12.39 1.45 15.68
CA ASP A 284 13.68 1.25 16.33
C ASP A 284 13.57 0.29 17.53
N GLU A 285 14.71 -0.25 17.97
CA GLU A 285 14.76 -1.26 19.03
C GLU A 285 14.24 -0.72 20.37
N ALA A 286 14.64 0.48 20.76
CA ALA A 286 14.24 1.11 22.03
C ALA A 286 12.72 1.34 22.11
N THR A 287 12.12 1.84 21.04
CA THR A 287 10.68 2.04 20.90
C THR A 287 9.95 0.71 20.95
N ARG A 288 10.48 -0.31 20.27
CA ARG A 288 9.89 -1.66 20.24
C ARG A 288 9.92 -2.33 21.60
N GLU A 289 10.99 -2.17 22.36
CA GLU A 289 11.10 -2.62 23.76
C GLU A 289 10.13 -1.87 24.67
N THR A 290 10.08 -0.54 24.57
CA THR A 290 9.17 0.30 25.35
C THR A 290 7.70 -0.11 25.18
N LEU A 291 7.29 -0.37 23.93
CA LEU A 291 5.94 -0.85 23.61
C LEU A 291 5.71 -2.30 24.09
N ARG A 292 6.73 -3.16 24.01
CA ARG A 292 6.65 -4.57 24.47
C ARG A 292 6.48 -4.64 25.99
N ASP A 293 7.24 -3.83 26.71
CA ASP A 293 7.25 -3.76 28.17
C ASP A 293 6.05 -2.95 28.72
N ARG A 294 5.22 -2.41 27.81
CA ARG A 294 4.04 -1.59 28.12
C ARG A 294 4.37 -0.39 29.01
N LEU A 295 5.58 0.16 28.85
CA LEU A 295 6.02 1.35 29.58
C LEU A 295 5.34 2.62 29.05
N TYR A 296 5.02 2.61 27.75
CA TYR A 296 4.22 3.62 27.06
C TYR A 296 3.34 2.95 26.03
N THR A 297 2.26 3.63 25.64
CA THR A 297 1.43 3.22 24.51
C THR A 297 1.93 3.80 23.18
N ALA A 298 1.53 3.21 22.05
CA ALA A 298 1.89 3.73 20.73
C ALA A 298 1.33 5.14 20.50
N GLY A 299 0.14 5.42 21.01
CA GLY A 299 -0.47 6.74 21.00
C GLY A 299 0.29 7.78 21.83
N GLU A 300 0.80 7.41 23.00
CA GLU A 300 1.64 8.28 23.82
C GLU A 300 2.95 8.64 23.12
N LEU A 301 3.62 7.65 22.53
CA LEU A 301 4.85 7.87 21.76
C LEU A 301 4.59 8.71 20.50
N LEU A 302 3.43 8.55 19.85
CA LEU A 302 3.03 9.41 18.74
C LEU A 302 2.87 10.87 19.19
N LYS A 303 2.16 11.11 20.31
CA LYS A 303 1.97 12.46 20.88
C LYS A 303 3.29 13.13 21.24
N ALA A 304 4.25 12.33 21.71
CA ALA A 304 5.59 12.80 22.06
C ALA A 304 6.53 12.96 20.84
N ASN A 305 6.09 12.63 19.61
CA ASN A 305 6.94 12.52 18.41
C ASN A 305 8.15 11.57 18.60
N GLN A 306 7.96 10.49 19.35
CA GLN A 306 8.98 9.50 19.67
C GLN A 306 8.80 8.18 18.90
N LEU A 307 7.82 8.08 18.01
CA LEU A 307 7.72 6.96 17.06
C LEU A 307 8.65 7.19 15.86
N ALA A 308 9.92 6.85 16.04
CA ALA A 308 10.93 7.00 15.00
C ALA A 308 11.16 5.71 14.20
N PRO A 309 11.48 5.82 12.90
CA PRO A 309 11.96 4.69 12.14
C PRO A 309 13.41 4.38 12.51
N ASP A 310 13.71 3.09 12.56
CA ASP A 310 15.06 2.55 12.63
C ASP A 310 15.84 2.97 11.37
N LEU A 311 16.87 3.80 11.52
CA LEU A 311 17.66 4.30 10.41
C LEU A 311 18.41 3.17 9.68
N ASP A 312 18.78 2.10 10.38
CA ASP A 312 19.46 0.95 9.77
C ASP A 312 18.52 0.13 8.89
N SER A 313 17.20 0.26 9.09
CA SER A 313 16.18 -0.34 8.23
C SER A 313 15.93 0.45 6.93
N ILE A 314 16.49 1.67 6.81
CA ILE A 314 16.26 2.55 5.66
C ILE A 314 17.42 2.41 4.67
N PRO A 315 17.18 1.84 3.48
CA PRO A 315 18.23 1.65 2.50
C PRO A 315 18.68 2.97 1.87
N ALA A 316 19.95 3.06 1.48
CA ALA A 316 20.40 4.14 0.62
C ALA A 316 19.78 3.98 -0.79
N PRO A 317 19.38 5.07 -1.48
CA PRO A 317 18.77 4.97 -2.82
C PRO A 317 19.62 4.22 -3.86
N ALA A 318 20.95 4.34 -3.77
CA ALA A 318 21.88 3.66 -4.66
C ALA A 318 21.98 2.15 -4.39
N GLN A 319 21.69 1.71 -3.17
CA GLN A 319 21.75 0.31 -2.73
C GLN A 319 20.39 -0.39 -2.90
N LEU A 320 19.31 0.35 -3.14
CA LEU A 320 17.98 -0.20 -3.30
C LEU A 320 17.84 -0.92 -4.64
N GLN A 321 17.83 -2.25 -4.58
CA GLN A 321 17.58 -3.11 -5.73
C GLN A 321 16.08 -3.11 -6.08
N LEU A 322 15.76 -2.70 -7.31
CA LEU A 322 14.40 -2.73 -7.85
C LEU A 322 14.21 -3.84 -8.89
N PHE A 323 15.28 -4.33 -9.50
CA PHE A 323 15.23 -5.26 -10.63
C PHE A 323 16.20 -6.42 -10.38
N ASP A 324 15.80 -7.62 -10.78
CA ASP A 324 16.59 -8.85 -10.60
C ASP A 324 17.00 -9.48 -11.93
N LEU A 325 16.24 -9.26 -13.00
CA LEU A 325 16.52 -9.84 -14.31
C LEU A 325 17.55 -8.99 -15.04
N GLU A 326 18.67 -9.60 -15.42
CA GLU A 326 19.63 -8.98 -16.32
C GLU A 326 19.25 -9.25 -17.78
N PRO A 327 19.61 -8.35 -18.72
CA PRO A 327 19.46 -8.63 -20.14
C PRO A 327 20.37 -9.81 -20.51
N GLN A 328 19.88 -10.70 -21.37
CA GLN A 328 20.68 -11.80 -21.94
C GLN A 328 21.70 -11.28 -22.94
#